data_AF-A0A2M7U2S4-F1
#
_entry.id   AF-A0A2M7U2S4-F1
#
_cell.length_a   1.000
_cell.length_b   1.000
_cell.length_c   1.000
_cell.angle_alpha   90.00
_cell.angle_beta   90.00
_cell.angle_gamma   90.00
#
_symmetry.space_group_name_H-M   'P 1'
#
loop_
_entity.id
_entity.type
_entity.pdbx_description
1 polymer ?
#
loop_
_entity_poly.entity_id
_entity_poly.type
_entity_poly.pdbx_seq_one_letter_code
_entity_poly.pdbx_strand_id
1 'polypeptide(L)'
;MYFGPFFFDTKEIFLILATLLLGLALVFEWEIWWFDKQILLTIIILMLITKGLLPAIHNEAFFILALVTIFLTLYLPVFSVIVFYLVSFLFFRVLRIV
;
A
#
# COMPACT_ATOMS: atom_id res chain seq x y z
N MET A 1 -14.58 -8.65 -15.43
CA MET A 1 -14.19 -9.19 -16.74
C MET A 1 -13.60 -10.58 -16.54
N TYR A 2 -14.03 -11.57 -17.32
CA TYR A 2 -13.44 -12.91 -17.26
C TYR A 2 -12.14 -12.92 -18.07
N PHE A 3 -11.03 -13.31 -17.45
CA PHE A 3 -9.78 -13.58 -18.13
C PHE A 3 -9.40 -15.04 -17.83
N GLY A 4 -9.78 -15.97 -18.70
CA GLY A 4 -9.67 -17.40 -18.43
C GLY A 4 -10.56 -17.85 -17.26
N PRO A 5 -10.08 -18.71 -16.33
CA PRO A 5 -10.86 -19.18 -15.18
C PRO A 5 -10.98 -18.16 -14.05
N PHE A 6 -10.34 -16.99 -14.17
CA PHE A 6 -10.32 -15.96 -13.14
C PHE A 6 -11.31 -14.83 -13.47
N PHE A 7 -12.15 -14.50 -12.50
CA PHE A 7 -13.03 -13.34 -12.56
C PHE A 7 -12.31 -12.15 -11.94
N PHE A 8 -11.80 -11.25 -12.79
CA PHE A 8 -11.15 -10.03 -12.32
C PHE A 8 -12.13 -8.86 -12.39
N ASP A 9 -12.29 -8.13 -11.29
CA ASP A 9 -13.05 -6.88 -11.33
C ASP A 9 -12.20 -5.75 -11.95
N THR A 10 -12.84 -4.72 -12.50
CA THR A 10 -12.15 -3.59 -13.17
C THR A 10 -11.10 -2.93 -12.26
N LYS A 11 -11.34 -2.94 -10.94
CA LYS A 11 -10.44 -2.39 -9.92
C LYS A 11 -9.18 -3.25 -9.70
N GLU A 12 -9.29 -4.56 -9.84
CA GLU A 12 -8.14 -5.46 -9.74
C GLU A 12 -7.26 -5.33 -10.98
N ILE A 13 -7.89 -5.21 -12.15
CA ILE A 13 -7.18 -4.91 -13.41
C ILE A 13 -6.43 -3.57 -13.29
N PHE A 14 -7.05 -2.55 -12.68
CA PHE A 14 -6.38 -1.28 -12.40
C PHE A 14 -5.14 -1.46 -11.52
N LEU A 15 -5.23 -2.23 -10.42
CA LEU A 15 -4.09 -2.47 -9.53
C LEU A 15 -2.98 -3.27 -10.21
N ILE A 16 -3.34 -4.26 -11.03
CA ILE A 16 -2.36 -5.05 -11.82
C ILE A 16 -1.65 -4.14 -12.83
N LEU A 17 -2.38 -3.29 -13.55
CA LEU A 17 -1.80 -2.31 -14.48
C LEU A 17 -0.91 -1.31 -13.75
N ALA A 18 -1.34 -0.79 -12.61
CA ALA A 18 -0.55 0.11 -11.78
C ALA A 18 0.76 -0.55 -11.33
N THR A 19 0.70 -1.82 -10.93
CA THR A 19 1.90 -2.61 -10.56
C THR A 19 2.85 -2.75 -11.74
N LEU A 20 2.34 -3.09 -12.93
CA LEU A 20 3.17 -3.22 -14.14
C LEU A 20 3.83 -1.90 -14.53
N LEU A 21 3.06 -0.80 -14.51
CA LEU A 21 3.59 0.54 -14.83
C LEU A 21 4.64 0.99 -13.83
N LEU A 22 4.45 0.74 -12.53
CA LEU A 22 5.46 1.02 -11.50
C LEU A 22 6.69 0.14 -11.62
N GLY A 23 6.50 -1.14 -11.95
CA GLY A 23 7.61 -2.05 -12.25
C GLY A 23 8.45 -1.54 -13.42
N LEU A 24 7.82 -1.08 -14.49
CA LEU A 24 8.51 -0.43 -15.61
C LEU A 24 9.20 0.88 -15.17
N ALA A 25 8.52 1.71 -14.39
CA ALA A 25 9.10 2.95 -13.85
C ALA A 25 10.34 2.71 -12.98
N LEU A 26 10.43 1.57 -12.28
CA LEU A 26 11.63 1.15 -11.56
C LEU A 26 12.75 0.72 -12.50
N VAL A 27 12.44 -0.07 -13.52
CA VAL A 27 13.43 -0.55 -14.51
C VAL A 27 14.01 0.60 -15.34
N PHE A 28 13.17 1.56 -15.73
CA PHE A 28 13.58 2.73 -16.52
C PHE A 28 13.99 3.93 -15.66
N GLU A 29 14.10 3.75 -14.34
CA GLU A 29 14.47 4.77 -13.36
C GLU A 29 13.63 6.05 -13.39
N TRP A 30 12.42 6.03 -13.97
CA TRP A 30 11.54 7.20 -14.07
C TRP A 30 11.29 7.86 -12.73
N GLU A 31 11.55 9.16 -12.61
CA GLU A 31 11.28 9.89 -11.37
C GLU A 31 9.77 10.07 -11.18
N ILE A 32 9.26 9.58 -10.04
CA ILE A 32 7.89 9.87 -9.60
C ILE A 32 8.01 10.93 -8.52
N TRP A 33 7.67 12.17 -8.87
CA TRP A 33 8.00 13.33 -8.05
C TRP A 33 7.38 13.33 -6.64
N TRP A 34 6.19 12.75 -6.50
CA TRP A 34 5.44 12.82 -5.24
C TRP A 34 5.56 11.57 -4.39
N PHE A 35 6.07 10.47 -4.94
CA PHE A 35 5.99 9.18 -4.28
C PHE A 35 7.29 8.40 -4.40
N ASP A 36 7.63 7.73 -3.32
CA ASP A 36 8.67 6.71 -3.34
C ASP A 36 8.19 5.47 -4.11
N LYS A 37 8.88 5.15 -5.20
CA LYS A 37 8.55 4.04 -6.11
C LYS A 37 8.54 2.68 -5.39
N GLN A 38 9.45 2.47 -4.44
CA GLN A 38 9.61 1.19 -3.73
C GLN A 38 8.47 1.01 -2.71
N ILE A 39 8.14 2.07 -1.97
CA ILE A 39 7.04 2.07 -1.02
C ILE A 39 5.71 1.85 -1.76
N LEU A 40 5.49 2.55 -2.87
CA LEU A 40 4.25 2.44 -3.63
C LEU A 40 4.07 1.01 -4.19
N LEU A 41 5.13 0.44 -4.75
CA LEU A 41 5.11 -0.93 -5.26
C LEU A 41 4.79 -1.93 -4.14
N THR A 42 5.45 -1.79 -2.98
CA THR A 42 5.24 -2.67 -1.82
C THR A 42 3.77 -2.66 -1.39
N ILE A 43 3.17 -1.48 -1.33
CA ILE A 43 1.77 -1.30 -0.92
C ILE A 43 0.82 -1.90 -1.94
N ILE A 44 1.04 -1.70 -3.24
CA ILE A 44 0.17 -2.29 -4.27
C ILE A 44 0.25 -3.82 -4.24
N ILE A 45 1.44 -4.40 -4.05
CA ILE A 45 1.59 -5.85 -3.91
C ILE A 45 0.84 -6.36 -2.68
N LEU A 46 0.99 -5.71 -1.52
CA LEU A 46 0.26 -6.06 -0.31
C LEU A 46 -1.25 -5.98 -0.52
N MET A 47 -1.74 -4.97 -1.25
CA MET A 47 -3.16 -4.82 -1.58
C MET A 47 -3.65 -5.96 -2.49
N LEU A 48 -2.89 -6.32 -3.53
CA LEU A 48 -3.23 -7.46 -4.40
C LEU A 48 -3.30 -8.77 -3.61
N ILE A 49 -2.33 -9.02 -2.72
CA ILE A 49 -2.32 -10.20 -1.84
C ILE A 49 -3.54 -10.16 -0.91
N THR A 50 -3.78 -9.02 -0.25
CA THR A 50 -4.91 -8.87 0.68
C THR A 50 -6.24 -9.09 0.00
N LYS A 51 -6.41 -8.59 -1.22
CA LYS A 51 -7.64 -8.78 -2.00
C LYS A 51 -7.81 -10.22 -2.48
N GLY A 52 -6.72 -10.86 -2.91
CA GLY A 52 -6.73 -12.28 -3.29
C GLY A 52 -7.03 -13.21 -2.12
N LEU A 53 -6.56 -12.87 -0.91
CA LEU A 53 -6.83 -13.63 0.32
C LEU A 53 -8.22 -13.36 0.90
N LEU A 54 -8.74 -12.13 0.75
CA LEU A 54 -10.03 -11.70 1.29
C LEU A 54 -10.99 -11.31 0.16
N PRO A 55 -11.47 -12.29 -0.64
CA PRO A 55 -12.35 -12.02 -1.78
C PRO A 55 -13.69 -11.41 -1.36
N ALA A 56 -14.12 -11.64 -0.11
CA ALA A 56 -15.39 -11.17 0.45
C ALA A 56 -15.44 -9.65 0.73
N ILE A 57 -14.32 -8.92 0.65
CA ILE A 57 -14.33 -7.47 0.85
C ILE A 57 -15.04 -6.80 -0.34
N HIS A 58 -16.08 -6.01 -0.07
CA HIS A 58 -16.74 -5.21 -1.10
C HIS A 58 -15.72 -4.36 -1.87
N ASN A 59 -15.79 -4.43 -3.19
CA ASN A 59 -14.80 -3.82 -4.08
C ASN A 59 -14.74 -2.30 -3.94
N GLU A 60 -15.82 -1.64 -3.51
CA GLU A 60 -15.86 -0.20 -3.24
C GLU A 60 -15.03 0.18 -2.02
N ALA A 61 -15.23 -0.50 -0.89
CA ALA A 61 -14.46 -0.27 0.33
C ALA A 61 -12.97 -0.55 0.11
N PHE A 62 -12.65 -1.60 -0.65
CA PHE A 62 -11.27 -1.92 -0.98
C PHE A 62 -10.61 -0.85 -1.86
N PHE A 63 -11.33 -0.29 -2.82
CA PHE A 63 -10.80 0.78 -3.67
C PHE A 63 -10.58 2.08 -2.89
N ILE A 64 -11.51 2.43 -1.99
CA ILE A 64 -11.34 3.59 -1.09
C ILE A 64 -10.13 3.38 -0.18
N LEU A 65 -9.98 2.18 0.40
CA LEU A 65 -8.81 1.82 1.20
C LEU A 65 -7.52 1.99 0.40
N ALA A 66 -7.48 1.53 -0.86
CA ALA A 66 -6.31 1.66 -1.71
C ALA A 66 -5.96 3.13 -1.98
N LEU A 67 -6.96 3.94 -2.32
CA LEU A 67 -6.78 5.37 -2.57
C LEU A 67 -6.25 6.09 -1.33
N VAL A 68 -6.88 5.86 -0.17
CA VAL A 68 -6.47 6.44 1.11
C VAL A 68 -5.06 6.00 1.48
N THR A 69 -4.73 4.71 1.29
CA THR A 69 -3.40 4.17 1.61
C THR A 69 -2.32 4.84 0.75
N ILE A 70 -2.57 5.05 -0.55
CA ILE A 70 -1.65 5.78 -1.43
C ILE A 70 -1.40 7.19 -0.90
N PHE A 71 -2.44 7.95 -0.54
CA PHE A 71 -2.24 9.29 0.02
C PHE A 71 -1.56 9.27 1.40
N LEU A 72 -1.81 8.24 2.20
CA LEU A 72 -1.14 8.06 3.49
C LEU A 72 0.38 7.87 3.33
N THR A 73 0.84 7.35 2.18
CA THR A 73 2.29 7.24 1.92
C THR A 73 3.01 8.57 1.86
N LEU A 74 2.32 9.66 1.48
CA LEU A 74 2.90 11.00 1.51
C LEU A 74 3.21 11.46 2.94
N TYR A 75 2.48 10.90 3.91
CA TYR A 75 2.62 11.21 5.33
C TYR A 75 3.34 10.10 6.10
N LEU A 76 3.81 9.03 5.44
CA LEU A 76 4.57 7.95 6.07
C LEU A 76 5.75 8.46 6.91
N PRO A 77 6.55 9.45 6.46
CA PRO A 77 7.63 9.98 7.28
C PRO A 77 7.13 10.53 8.62
N VAL A 78 6.07 11.35 8.59
CA VAL A 78 5.47 11.96 9.79
C VAL A 78 4.85 10.88 10.68
N PHE A 79 4.13 9.93 10.11
CA PHE A 79 3.52 8.83 10.84
C PHE A 79 4.58 7.94 11.51
N SER A 80 5.70 7.67 10.83
CA SER A 80 6.83 6.90 11.36
C SER A 80 7.46 7.59 12.56
N VAL A 81 7.58 8.92 12.54
CA VAL A 81 8.05 9.70 13.70
C VAL A 81 7.10 9.57 14.88
N ILE A 82 5.79 9.70 14.66
CA ILE A 82 4.79 9.55 15.72
C ILE A 82 4.83 8.14 16.33
N VAL A 83 4.84 7.11 15.47
CA VAL A 83 4.92 5.70 15.90
C VAL A 83 6.22 5.45 16.67
N PHE A 84 7.34 5.98 16.20
CA PHE A 84 8.62 5.88 16.91
C PHE A 84 8.51 6.44 18.33
N TYR A 85 8.00 7.66 18.51
CA TYR A 85 7.84 8.23 19.84
C TYR A 85 6.87 7.43 20.73
N LEU A 86 5.78 6.93 20.15
CA LEU A 86 4.79 6.14 20.88
C LEU A 86 5.40 4.81 21.36
N VAL A 87 6.14 4.12 20.48
CA VAL A 87 6.87 2.90 20.82
C VAL A 87 7.97 3.19 21.85
N SER A 88 8.77 4.24 21.68
CA SER A 88 9.79 4.64 22.66
C SER A 88 9.19 4.94 24.03
N PHE A 89 8.06 5.65 24.09
CA PHE A 89 7.35 5.90 25.34
C PHE A 89 6.85 4.59 25.99
N LEU A 90 6.33 3.67 25.18
CA LEU A 90 5.90 2.37 25.65
C LEU A 90 7.08 1.56 26.23
N PHE A 91 8.25 1.63 25.59
CA PHE A 91 9.49 1.04 26.12
C PHE A 91 9.93 1.70 27.42
N PHE A 92 9.90 3.02 27.54
CA PHE A 92 10.24 3.70 28.79
C PHE A 92 9.33 3.27 29.94
N ARG A 93 8.03 3.10 29.67
CA ARG A 93 7.07 2.57 30.64
C ARG A 93 7.36 1.12 31.02
N VAL A 94 7.67 0.26 30.06
CA VAL A 94 8.00 -1.16 30.31
C VAL A 94 9.28 -1.30 31.13
N LEU A 95 10.29 -0.49 30.82
CA LEU A 95 11.58 -0.46 31.51
C LEU A 95 11.53 0.29 32.85
N ARG A 96 10.37 0.83 33.24
CA ARG A 96 10.19 1.65 34.46
C ARG A 96 11.17 2.81 34.57
N ILE A 97 11.54 3.40 33.42
CA ILE A 97 12.34 4.63 33.36
C ILE A 97 11.45 5.83 33.70
N VAL A 98 10.15 5.74 33.38
CA VAL A 98 9.08 6.71 33.68
C VAL A 98 7.93 5.99 34.39
#